data_AF-A0A0V0IFX0-F1
#
_entry.id   AF-A0A0V0IFX0-F1
#
_cell.length_a   1.000
_cell.length_b   1.000
_cell.length_c   1.000
_cell.angle_alpha   90.00
_cell.angle_beta   90.00
_cell.angle_gamma   90.00
#
_symmetry.space_group_name_H-M   'P 1'
#
loop_
_entity.id
_entity.type
_entity.pdbx_description
1 polymer ?
#
loop_
_entity_poly.entity_id
_entity_poly.type
_entity_poly.pdbx_seq_one_letter_code
_entity_poly.pdbx_strand_id
1 'polypeptide(L)'
;MSFGIYVPRDEKFAPLKMTDFIRIALKVIVQLLVPELESLGNINLNEFNSFEDILKIYGGGINLPEDVLQRSSTEMIKEFIQSSGQEFPKYPMPQVIKEDKSAWRTDEEFAREMLAGINPVCICGLTEFPLTSKLDPKVYGDQTSNITREHIQNQLDGLTTEEAIKANQLFILNHHDTLMPYMRQINMTSTKLYASRTLLFLQKDGTLKLLGIELSLPHPDGDQHGFISKVFTPQEYGTEASIWQLAKAYVAVNDSGVHQLISHWLHTHATIEPIVIATNRQLSVLHPIYKLLHPHFRDTMHINALARQTLLNAGGILEQTVFPTKYAMEMTSAAYKDWVFPEQALPADLIKRGVAIEDPESEKGIRLLIQDYPYAVDGLEIWSAIKSWVQEYCTIYYKTDDMIQKDTELQAWWKELQEEGHGDKKDEPWWPKMQTLKELTDSCTIIIWIASALHAAINFGQYPYGGYLPNRPSMSRRLMPEPGSPEFEELKTNPEKGYLST
;
A
#
# COMPACT_ATOMS: atom_id res chain seq x y z
N MET A 1 3.19 -26.49 7.69
CA MET A 1 2.16 -25.43 7.65
C MET A 1 0.82 -26.11 7.41
N SER A 2 -0.21 -25.81 8.21
CA SER A 2 -1.57 -26.27 7.93
C SER A 2 -2.23 -25.22 7.05
N PHE A 3 -2.93 -25.61 5.98
CA PHE A 3 -3.87 -24.75 5.26
C PHE A 3 -5.32 -24.99 5.70
N GLY A 4 -5.49 -25.75 6.80
CA GLY A 4 -6.78 -26.06 7.39
C GLY A 4 -7.22 -24.96 8.34
N ILE A 5 -7.71 -23.85 7.79
CA ILE A 5 -8.47 -22.83 8.54
C ILE A 5 -9.94 -22.88 8.09
N TYR A 6 -10.86 -22.77 9.05
CA TYR A 6 -12.28 -22.83 8.75
C TYR A 6 -12.74 -21.60 7.98
N VAL A 7 -13.52 -21.84 6.93
CA VAL A 7 -14.45 -20.91 6.30
C VAL A 7 -15.73 -21.69 5.95
N PRO A 8 -16.89 -21.03 5.79
CA PRO A 8 -18.09 -21.67 5.28
C PRO A 8 -17.80 -22.48 4.01
N ARG A 9 -18.48 -23.62 3.84
CA ARG A 9 -18.07 -24.63 2.85
C ARG A 9 -18.00 -24.10 1.42
N ASP A 10 -18.92 -23.21 1.06
CA ASP A 10 -19.04 -22.65 -0.29
C ASP A 10 -18.13 -21.43 -0.51
N GLU A 11 -17.54 -20.88 0.56
CA GLU A 11 -16.51 -19.85 0.49
C GLU A 11 -15.12 -20.41 0.18
N LYS A 12 -14.93 -21.74 0.30
CA LYS A 12 -13.67 -22.39 -0.03
C LYS A 12 -13.37 -22.25 -1.52
N PHE A 13 -12.12 -21.91 -1.82
CA PHE A 13 -11.60 -21.90 -3.18
C PHE A 13 -11.95 -23.20 -3.91
N ALA A 14 -12.24 -23.06 -5.20
CA ALA A 14 -12.27 -24.20 -6.09
C ALA A 14 -10.93 -24.98 -6.03
N PRO A 15 -10.93 -26.32 -6.18
CA PRO A 15 -9.73 -27.14 -6.05
C PRO A 15 -8.54 -26.70 -6.91
N LEU A 16 -8.80 -26.25 -8.15
CA LEU A 16 -7.77 -25.72 -9.05
C LEU A 16 -7.11 -24.46 -8.49
N LYS A 17 -7.93 -23.49 -8.05
CA LYS A 17 -7.43 -22.25 -7.42
C LYS A 17 -6.65 -22.52 -6.13
N MET A 18 -7.08 -23.49 -5.32
CA MET A 18 -6.34 -23.91 -4.13
C MET A 18 -4.98 -24.53 -4.49
N THR A 19 -4.93 -25.34 -5.55
CA THR A 19 -3.68 -25.94 -6.04
C THR A 19 -2.71 -24.87 -6.52
N ASP A 20 -3.20 -23.88 -7.27
CA ASP A 20 -2.39 -22.75 -7.72
C ASP A 20 -1.86 -21.93 -6.54
N PHE A 21 -2.70 -21.64 -5.54
CA PHE A 21 -2.29 -20.95 -4.33
C PHE A 21 -1.20 -21.70 -3.57
N ILE A 22 -1.36 -23.00 -3.32
CA ILE A 22 -0.37 -23.83 -2.63
C ILE A 22 0.96 -23.84 -3.40
N ARG A 23 0.90 -23.95 -4.73
CA ARG A 23 2.10 -23.93 -5.58
C ARG A 23 2.85 -22.60 -5.44
N ILE A 24 2.14 -21.47 -5.40
CA ILE A 24 2.75 -20.15 -5.20
C ILE A 24 3.32 -20.02 -3.78
N ALA A 25 2.56 -20.42 -2.75
CA ALA A 25 3.01 -20.37 -1.36
C ALA A 25 4.28 -21.21 -1.13
N LEU A 26 4.35 -22.41 -1.71
CA LEU A 26 5.55 -23.27 -1.65
C LEU A 26 6.78 -22.60 -2.27
N LYS A 27 6.63 -21.87 -3.39
CA LYS A 27 7.74 -21.11 -4.00
C LYS A 27 8.29 -20.05 -3.05
N VAL A 28 7.41 -19.30 -2.39
CA VAL A 28 7.80 -18.24 -1.44
C VAL A 28 8.46 -18.83 -0.20
N ILE A 29 7.94 -19.92 0.36
CA ILE A 29 8.50 -20.51 1.59
C ILE A 29 9.91 -21.05 1.36
N VAL A 30 10.18 -21.69 0.21
CA VAL A 30 11.53 -22.18 -0.11
C VAL A 30 12.54 -21.03 -0.20
N GLN A 31 12.08 -19.84 -0.60
CA GLN A 31 12.90 -18.63 -0.62
C GLN A 31 13.18 -18.08 0.78
N LEU A 32 12.24 -18.22 1.71
CA LEU A 32 12.47 -17.85 3.12
C LEU A 32 13.42 -18.83 3.83
N LEU A 33 13.63 -20.03 3.28
CA LEU A 33 14.60 -21.02 3.75
C LEU A 33 15.99 -20.85 3.11
N VAL A 34 16.25 -19.76 2.38
CA VAL A 34 17.57 -19.45 1.81
C VAL A 34 18.70 -19.53 2.86
N PRO A 35 18.57 -19.01 4.09
CA PRO A 35 19.62 -19.15 5.11
C PRO A 35 19.95 -20.61 5.47
N GLU A 36 18.96 -21.52 5.45
CA GLU A 36 19.19 -22.96 5.61
C GLU A 36 19.92 -23.54 4.38
N LEU A 37 19.55 -23.12 3.16
CA LEU A 37 20.20 -23.55 1.92
C LEU A 37 21.68 -23.11 1.85
N GLU A 38 22.00 -21.91 2.34
CA GLU A 38 23.38 -21.41 2.46
C GLU A 38 24.19 -22.17 3.52
N SER A 39 23.58 -22.58 4.62
CA SER A 39 24.28 -23.43 5.61
C SER A 39 24.66 -24.80 5.03
N LEU A 40 23.95 -25.23 3.98
CA LEU A 40 24.13 -26.51 3.31
C LEU A 40 25.09 -26.45 2.10
N GLY A 41 25.39 -25.26 1.56
CA GLY A 41 26.23 -25.08 0.36
C GLY A 41 27.03 -23.78 0.39
N ASN A 42 28.22 -23.76 -0.22
CA ASN A 42 29.13 -22.59 -0.31
C ASN A 42 28.61 -21.48 -1.26
N ILE A 43 27.31 -21.14 -1.20
CA ILE A 43 26.70 -20.03 -1.94
C ILE A 43 26.31 -18.96 -0.92
N ASN A 44 26.79 -17.73 -1.11
CA ASN A 44 26.34 -16.56 -0.36
C ASN A 44 25.18 -15.91 -1.13
N LEU A 45 23.94 -16.19 -0.73
CA LEU A 45 22.68 -15.63 -1.25
C LEU A 45 22.18 -14.44 -0.39
N ASN A 46 22.82 -14.15 0.74
CA ASN A 46 22.34 -13.18 1.73
C ASN A 46 22.34 -11.74 1.23
N GLU A 47 23.21 -11.39 0.27
CA GLU A 47 23.29 -10.02 -0.24
C GLU A 47 23.61 -9.94 -1.73
N PHE A 48 22.94 -9.03 -2.43
CA PHE A 48 23.33 -8.59 -3.77
C PHE A 48 24.48 -7.58 -3.69
N ASN A 49 25.42 -7.65 -4.64
CA ASN A 49 26.56 -6.74 -4.71
C ASN A 49 26.42 -5.67 -5.79
N SER A 50 25.51 -5.88 -6.74
CA SER A 50 25.21 -4.97 -7.84
C SER A 50 23.75 -5.14 -8.30
N PHE A 51 23.21 -4.16 -9.01
CA PHE A 51 21.89 -4.28 -9.62
C PHE A 51 21.85 -5.36 -10.71
N GLU A 52 22.98 -5.61 -11.37
CA GLU A 52 23.10 -6.71 -12.34
C GLU A 52 22.91 -8.08 -11.67
N ASP A 53 23.30 -8.24 -10.41
CA ASP A 53 23.05 -9.49 -9.68
C ASP A 53 21.55 -9.74 -9.46
N ILE A 54 20.77 -8.68 -9.23
CA ILE A 54 19.30 -8.79 -9.16
C ILE A 54 18.73 -9.13 -10.53
N LEU A 55 19.22 -8.50 -11.60
CA LEU A 55 18.73 -8.75 -12.96
C LEU A 55 18.91 -10.20 -13.41
N LYS A 56 19.95 -10.90 -12.92
CA LYS A 56 20.18 -12.33 -13.20
C LYS A 56 19.02 -13.22 -12.75
N ILE A 57 18.27 -12.84 -11.72
CA ILE A 57 17.10 -13.58 -11.20
C ILE A 57 16.01 -13.73 -12.29
N TYR A 58 15.87 -12.73 -13.16
CA TYR A 58 14.92 -12.75 -14.28
C TYR A 58 15.54 -13.28 -15.58
N GLY A 59 16.88 -13.32 -15.69
CA GLY A 59 17.61 -13.67 -16.90
C GLY A 59 17.96 -15.16 -17.03
N GLY A 60 18.51 -15.77 -15.96
CA GLY A 60 19.18 -17.07 -16.03
C GLY A 60 18.84 -18.08 -14.94
N GLY A 61 17.97 -17.75 -13.99
CA GLY A 61 17.75 -18.58 -12.80
C GLY A 61 18.98 -18.64 -11.89
N ILE A 62 18.86 -19.27 -10.72
CA ILE A 62 19.98 -19.52 -9.81
C ILE A 62 20.19 -21.03 -9.74
N ASN A 63 21.37 -21.52 -10.09
CA ASN A 63 21.67 -22.96 -9.98
C ASN A 63 21.92 -23.33 -8.52
N LEU A 64 21.14 -24.27 -7.98
CA LEU A 64 21.44 -24.84 -6.67
C LEU A 64 22.53 -25.93 -6.81
N PRO A 65 23.44 -26.07 -5.83
CA PRO A 65 24.42 -27.15 -5.82
C PRO A 65 23.73 -28.53 -5.81
N GLU A 66 24.29 -29.50 -6.55
CA GLU A 66 23.69 -30.84 -6.73
C GLU A 66 23.44 -31.59 -5.40
N ASP A 67 24.19 -31.27 -4.33
CA ASP A 67 24.14 -31.94 -3.03
C ASP A 67 23.12 -31.34 -2.05
N VAL A 68 22.47 -30.23 -2.38
CA VAL A 68 21.41 -29.62 -1.54
C VAL A 68 20.25 -30.59 -1.29
N LEU A 69 19.88 -31.39 -2.29
CA LEU A 69 18.86 -32.45 -2.18
C LEU A 69 19.22 -33.53 -1.15
N GLN A 70 20.51 -33.88 -1.06
CA GLN A 70 21.00 -34.92 -0.14
C GLN A 70 21.16 -34.40 1.29
N ARG A 71 21.40 -33.09 1.44
CA ARG A 71 21.68 -32.45 2.73
C ARG A 71 20.43 -31.86 3.40
N SER A 72 19.36 -31.60 2.64
CA SER A 72 18.13 -31.03 3.21
C SER A 72 17.35 -32.08 4.02
N SER A 73 17.05 -31.76 5.28
CA SER A 73 16.17 -32.55 6.15
C SER A 73 14.69 -32.20 5.99
N THR A 74 14.35 -31.16 5.22
CA THR A 74 13.00 -30.59 5.19
C THR A 74 12.20 -31.17 4.02
N GLU A 75 11.13 -31.94 4.30
CA GLU A 75 10.22 -32.49 3.28
C GLU A 75 9.76 -31.44 2.25
N MET A 76 9.53 -30.19 2.69
CA MET A 76 9.07 -29.11 1.82
C MET A 76 10.10 -28.65 0.78
N ILE A 77 11.39 -28.62 1.14
CA ILE A 77 12.49 -28.32 0.21
C ILE A 77 12.62 -29.48 -0.79
N LYS A 78 12.48 -30.72 -0.33
CA LYS A 78 12.51 -31.92 -1.20
C LYS A 78 11.36 -31.90 -2.21
N GLU A 79 10.13 -31.62 -1.77
CA GLU A 79 8.96 -31.51 -2.64
C GLU A 79 9.12 -30.40 -3.69
N PHE A 80 9.65 -29.24 -3.28
CA PHE A 80 9.93 -28.15 -4.20
C PHE A 80 10.95 -28.55 -5.28
N ILE A 81 12.11 -29.07 -4.88
CA ILE A 81 13.17 -29.44 -5.83
C ILE A 81 12.70 -30.58 -6.76
N GLN A 82 11.94 -31.56 -6.25
CA GLN A 82 11.34 -32.62 -7.06
C GLN A 82 10.32 -32.08 -8.09
N SER A 83 9.57 -31.02 -7.72
CA SER A 83 8.56 -30.42 -8.60
C SER A 83 9.11 -29.42 -9.63
N SER A 84 10.24 -28.75 -9.32
CA SER A 84 10.75 -27.60 -10.07
C SER A 84 12.14 -27.82 -10.70
N GLY A 85 12.83 -28.91 -10.37
CA GLY A 85 14.22 -29.16 -10.77
C GLY A 85 15.25 -28.52 -9.83
N GLN A 86 16.54 -28.66 -10.14
CA GLN A 86 17.67 -28.07 -9.39
C GLN A 86 17.91 -26.57 -9.72
N GLU A 87 17.15 -26.01 -10.66
CA GLU A 87 17.20 -24.58 -10.99
C GLU A 87 16.17 -23.82 -10.16
N PHE A 88 16.62 -22.77 -9.47
CA PHE A 88 15.72 -21.81 -8.86
C PHE A 88 14.86 -21.17 -9.95
N PRO A 89 13.53 -21.07 -9.76
CA PRO A 89 12.63 -20.68 -10.84
C PRO A 89 12.98 -19.28 -11.36
N LYS A 90 13.23 -19.19 -12.67
CA LYS A 90 13.36 -17.93 -13.40
C LYS A 90 12.11 -17.09 -13.19
N TYR A 91 12.28 -15.91 -12.62
CA TYR A 91 11.17 -14.99 -12.42
C TYR A 91 10.81 -14.28 -13.72
N PRO A 92 9.52 -14.03 -14.00
CA PRO A 92 9.14 -13.21 -15.13
C PRO A 92 9.68 -11.79 -14.96
N MET A 93 10.19 -11.18 -16.03
CA MET A 93 10.68 -9.80 -15.99
C MET A 93 9.55 -8.86 -15.53
N PRO A 94 9.72 -8.10 -14.43
CA PRO A 94 8.76 -7.09 -14.00
C PRO A 94 8.54 -6.02 -15.08
N GLN A 95 7.32 -5.48 -15.16
CA GLN A 95 6.98 -4.53 -16.22
C GLN A 95 7.78 -3.22 -16.10
N VAL A 96 8.03 -2.76 -14.87
CA VAL A 96 8.75 -1.51 -14.59
C VAL A 96 10.19 -1.47 -15.15
N ILE A 97 10.83 -2.63 -15.32
CA ILE A 97 12.19 -2.75 -15.89
C ILE A 97 12.22 -3.45 -17.25
N LYS A 98 11.07 -3.72 -17.85
CA LYS A 98 10.98 -4.51 -19.09
C LYS A 98 11.54 -3.74 -20.28
N GLU A 99 11.18 -2.46 -20.40
CA GLU A 99 11.59 -1.62 -21.52
C GLU A 99 12.86 -0.82 -21.19
N ASP A 100 12.97 -0.30 -19.96
CA ASP A 100 14.14 0.42 -19.46
C ASP A 100 14.50 -0.05 -18.05
N LYS A 101 15.69 -0.65 -17.89
CA LYS A 101 16.17 -1.20 -16.61
C LYS A 101 16.62 -0.15 -15.59
N SER A 102 16.62 1.12 -15.98
CA SER A 102 17.14 2.24 -15.19
C SER A 102 16.09 3.33 -14.90
N ALA A 103 14.98 3.37 -15.64
CA ALA A 103 13.94 4.39 -15.51
C ALA A 103 13.36 4.52 -14.09
N TRP A 104 13.25 3.41 -13.35
CA TRP A 104 12.82 3.40 -11.94
C TRP A 104 13.64 4.34 -11.03
N ARG A 105 14.87 4.71 -11.42
CA ARG A 105 15.76 5.60 -10.66
C ARG A 105 15.43 7.07 -10.88
N THR A 106 14.66 7.43 -11.90
CA THR A 106 14.44 8.84 -12.22
C THR A 106 13.50 9.49 -11.20
N ASP A 107 13.52 10.81 -11.13
CA ASP A 107 12.61 11.53 -10.24
C ASP A 107 11.19 11.54 -10.83
N GLU A 108 11.11 11.54 -12.16
CA GLU A 108 9.89 11.47 -12.94
C GLU A 108 9.11 10.17 -12.67
N GLU A 109 9.77 9.00 -12.75
CA GLU A 109 9.09 7.72 -12.51
C GLU A 109 8.66 7.59 -11.04
N PHE A 110 9.54 8.01 -10.12
CA PHE A 110 9.23 8.00 -8.69
C PHE A 110 8.00 8.85 -8.33
N ALA A 111 7.87 10.05 -8.93
CA ALA A 111 6.70 10.90 -8.74
C ALA A 111 5.47 10.36 -9.49
N ARG A 112 5.64 9.84 -10.71
CA ARG A 112 4.55 9.27 -11.54
C ARG A 112 3.90 8.06 -10.85
N GLU A 113 4.68 7.21 -10.18
CA GLU A 113 4.14 6.06 -9.45
C GLU A 113 3.19 6.46 -8.30
N MET A 114 3.26 7.69 -7.79
CA MET A 114 2.28 8.19 -6.80
C MET A 114 0.88 8.43 -7.41
N LEU A 115 0.78 8.52 -8.73
CA LEU A 115 -0.48 8.71 -9.47
C LEU A 115 -0.93 7.47 -10.25
N ALA A 116 0.01 6.61 -10.64
CA ALA A 116 -0.23 5.51 -11.57
C ALA A 116 0.56 4.22 -11.25
N GLY A 117 1.22 4.19 -10.09
CA GLY A 117 1.97 3.04 -9.60
C GLY A 117 1.08 2.07 -8.83
N ILE A 118 1.70 1.31 -7.93
CA ILE A 118 1.03 0.30 -7.09
C ILE A 118 0.19 0.90 -5.95
N ASN A 119 0.54 2.08 -5.45
CA ASN A 119 -0.15 2.75 -4.34
C ASN A 119 -0.61 4.18 -4.73
N PRO A 120 -1.47 4.33 -5.75
CA PRO A 120 -1.80 5.63 -6.31
C PRO A 120 -2.88 6.36 -5.49
N VAL A 121 -3.00 6.10 -4.18
CA VAL A 121 -4.12 6.56 -3.34
C VAL A 121 -3.69 7.40 -2.13
N CYS A 122 -2.40 7.67 -1.96
CA CYS A 122 -1.87 8.34 -0.77
C CYS A 122 -1.47 9.80 -0.98
N ILE A 123 -1.27 10.27 -2.21
CA ILE A 123 -0.89 11.66 -2.46
C ILE A 123 -2.04 12.62 -2.10
N CYS A 124 -1.69 13.73 -1.47
CA CYS A 124 -2.62 14.78 -1.07
C CYS A 124 -2.24 16.12 -1.68
N GLY A 125 -3.22 16.99 -1.93
CA GLY A 125 -2.98 18.41 -2.21
C GLY A 125 -2.46 19.11 -0.97
N LEU A 126 -1.53 20.04 -1.16
CA LEU A 126 -0.97 20.85 -0.09
C LEU A 126 -1.75 22.15 0.08
N THR A 127 -2.30 22.37 1.28
CA THR A 127 -3.14 23.53 1.59
C THR A 127 -2.47 24.58 2.48
N GLU A 128 -1.37 24.23 3.14
CA GLU A 128 -0.67 25.13 4.07
C GLU A 128 0.86 24.90 4.07
N PHE A 129 1.61 25.93 4.48
CA PHE A 129 3.05 25.87 4.63
C PHE A 129 3.54 26.82 5.75
N PRO A 130 4.40 26.39 6.69
CA PRO A 130 5.09 25.09 6.77
C PRO A 130 4.16 23.91 7.02
N LEU A 131 4.62 22.70 6.73
CA LEU A 131 3.83 21.49 6.91
C LEU A 131 3.63 21.21 8.40
N THR A 132 2.39 21.00 8.80
CA THR A 132 2.05 20.61 10.17
C THR A 132 1.75 19.10 10.27
N SER A 133 1.60 18.61 11.50
CA SER A 133 1.25 17.23 11.80
C SER A 133 -0.07 17.17 12.56
N LYS A 134 -0.82 16.09 12.38
CA LYS A 134 -2.04 15.78 13.14
C LYS A 134 -1.76 15.05 14.45
N LEU A 135 -0.49 14.71 14.73
CA LEU A 135 -0.09 14.07 15.97
C LEU A 135 -0.34 14.99 17.17
N ASP A 136 -0.76 14.41 18.31
CA ASP A 136 -1.00 15.20 19.53
C ASP A 136 0.31 15.82 20.02
N PRO A 137 0.45 17.16 20.02
CA PRO A 137 1.69 17.82 20.42
C PRO A 137 2.03 17.62 21.90
N LYS A 138 1.06 17.20 22.74
CA LYS A 138 1.33 16.84 24.14
C LYS A 138 2.07 15.51 24.26
N VAL A 139 1.89 14.61 23.29
CA VAL A 139 2.51 13.28 23.27
C VAL A 139 3.79 13.30 22.44
N TYR A 140 3.75 13.98 21.29
CA TYR A 140 4.82 13.94 20.30
C TYR A 140 5.60 15.25 20.17
N GLY A 141 5.34 16.27 21.00
CA GLY A 141 6.02 17.57 20.91
C GLY A 141 5.72 18.35 19.62
N ASP A 142 6.58 19.30 19.26
CA ASP A 142 6.46 20.03 18.00
C ASP A 142 6.81 19.11 16.82
N GLN A 143 5.87 18.99 15.90
CA GLN A 143 5.94 18.13 14.71
C GLN A 143 5.88 18.94 13.41
N THR A 144 6.09 20.26 13.49
CA THR A 144 6.24 21.16 12.34
C THR A 144 7.44 20.75 11.50
N SER A 145 7.25 20.58 10.20
CA SER A 145 8.29 20.12 9.28
C SER A 145 9.48 21.08 9.21
N ASN A 146 10.68 20.52 9.04
CA ASN A 146 11.91 21.26 8.77
C ASN A 146 12.09 21.61 7.28
N ILE A 147 11.14 21.26 6.41
CA ILE A 147 11.17 21.76 5.03
C ILE A 147 10.81 23.24 5.05
N THR A 148 11.81 24.09 4.78
CA THR A 148 11.63 25.54 4.67
C THR A 148 11.37 26.00 3.22
N ARG A 149 11.01 27.28 3.07
CA ARG A 149 10.79 27.90 1.75
C ARG A 149 12.07 27.92 0.92
N GLU A 150 13.22 28.13 1.56
CA GLU A 150 14.53 28.16 0.89
C GLU A 150 14.85 26.85 0.17
N HIS A 151 14.39 25.70 0.68
CA HIS A 151 14.59 24.40 0.03
C HIS A 151 13.83 24.29 -1.31
N ILE A 152 12.67 24.94 -1.44
CA ILE A 152 11.75 24.69 -2.57
C ILE A 152 11.56 25.89 -3.51
N GLN A 153 11.78 27.12 -3.05
CA GLN A 153 11.39 28.35 -3.77
C GLN A 153 11.98 28.47 -5.19
N ASN A 154 13.18 27.94 -5.41
CA ASN A 154 13.85 27.98 -6.72
C ASN A 154 13.33 26.92 -7.72
N GLN A 155 12.39 26.08 -7.29
CA GLN A 155 11.92 24.92 -8.04
C GLN A 155 10.42 25.02 -8.43
N LEU A 156 9.77 26.16 -8.16
CA LEU A 156 8.33 26.41 -8.35
C LEU A 156 8.00 27.22 -9.61
N ASP A 157 8.82 27.13 -10.66
CA ASP A 157 8.62 27.84 -11.94
C ASP A 157 8.38 29.37 -11.79
N GLY A 158 9.04 29.98 -10.81
CA GLY A 158 8.97 31.42 -10.52
C GLY A 158 7.82 31.85 -9.61
N LEU A 159 6.97 30.92 -9.14
CA LEU A 159 5.92 31.19 -8.18
C LEU A 159 6.46 31.21 -6.75
N THR A 160 5.88 32.03 -5.88
CA THR A 160 6.03 31.89 -4.43
C THR A 160 5.35 30.62 -3.93
N THR A 161 5.70 30.17 -2.73
CA THR A 161 5.06 29.00 -2.11
C THR A 161 3.54 29.20 -1.97
N GLU A 162 3.12 30.40 -1.56
CA GLU A 162 1.71 30.75 -1.37
C GLU A 162 0.94 30.82 -2.70
N GLU A 163 1.57 31.34 -3.77
CA GLU A 163 0.98 31.32 -5.11
C GLU A 163 0.82 29.89 -5.62
N ALA A 164 1.81 29.02 -5.42
CA ALA A 164 1.75 27.63 -5.84
C ALA A 164 0.67 26.83 -5.08
N ILE A 165 0.49 27.06 -3.77
CA ILE A 165 -0.63 26.49 -2.99
C ILE A 165 -1.96 26.98 -3.55
N LYS A 166 -2.12 28.30 -3.74
CA LYS A 166 -3.37 28.89 -4.25
C LYS A 166 -3.71 28.41 -5.66
N ALA A 167 -2.70 28.09 -6.46
CA ALA A 167 -2.85 27.52 -7.79
C ALA A 167 -3.13 26.01 -7.78
N ASN A 168 -3.18 25.35 -6.61
CA ASN A 168 -3.28 23.90 -6.45
C ASN A 168 -2.15 23.13 -7.16
N GLN A 169 -0.93 23.69 -7.13
CA GLN A 169 0.24 23.09 -7.78
C GLN A 169 1.20 22.42 -6.80
N LEU A 170 0.93 22.44 -5.50
CA LEU A 170 1.76 21.75 -4.50
C LEU A 170 1.02 20.53 -3.95
N PHE A 171 1.75 19.43 -3.85
CA PHE A 171 1.26 18.14 -3.38
C PHE A 171 2.26 17.53 -2.40
N ILE A 172 1.76 16.57 -1.62
CA ILE A 172 2.55 15.89 -0.59
C ILE A 172 2.21 14.41 -0.54
N LEU A 173 3.24 13.57 -0.47
CA LEU A 173 3.14 12.21 0.05
C LEU A 173 3.61 12.23 1.51
N ASN A 174 2.66 12.10 2.44
CA ASN A 174 2.92 12.26 3.88
C ASN A 174 2.75 10.93 4.62
N HIS A 175 3.86 10.24 4.89
CA HIS A 175 3.89 9.02 5.71
C HIS A 175 4.27 9.31 7.16
N HIS A 176 4.57 10.56 7.49
CA HIS A 176 5.09 10.95 8.80
C HIS A 176 4.12 10.63 9.94
N ASP A 177 2.88 11.09 9.83
CA ASP A 177 1.91 10.96 10.92
C ASP A 177 1.50 9.49 11.15
N THR A 178 1.46 8.70 10.09
CA THR A 178 1.18 7.26 10.15
C THR A 178 2.30 6.49 10.84
N LEU A 179 3.57 6.86 10.60
CA LEU A 179 4.73 6.04 11.00
C LEU A 179 5.45 6.54 12.25
N MET A 180 5.43 7.84 12.55
CA MET A 180 6.13 8.40 13.71
C MET A 180 5.75 7.72 15.04
N PRO A 181 4.46 7.37 15.32
CA PRO A 181 4.08 6.66 16.54
C PRO A 181 4.77 5.29 16.74
N TYR A 182 5.20 4.63 15.67
CA TYR A 182 5.82 3.30 15.71
C TYR A 182 7.34 3.33 15.52
N MET A 183 7.88 4.47 15.07
CA MET A 183 9.24 4.60 14.58
C MET A 183 10.29 4.14 15.60
N ARG A 184 10.14 4.55 16.87
CA ARG A 184 11.06 4.16 17.95
C ARG A 184 11.10 2.64 18.11
N GLN A 185 9.94 2.00 18.10
CA GLN A 185 9.82 0.56 18.33
C GLN A 185 10.37 -0.25 17.16
N ILE A 186 10.02 0.16 15.94
CA ILE A 186 10.50 -0.47 14.70
C ILE A 186 12.03 -0.37 14.62
N ASN A 187 12.62 0.78 14.95
CA ASN A 187 14.07 0.98 14.90
C ASN A 187 14.86 0.18 15.95
N MET A 188 14.21 -0.41 16.96
CA MET A 188 14.84 -1.38 17.87
C MET A 188 14.94 -2.80 17.27
N THR A 189 14.30 -3.06 16.13
CA THR A 189 14.39 -4.33 15.42
C THR A 189 15.62 -4.35 14.50
N SER A 190 15.73 -5.38 13.65
CA SER A 190 16.74 -5.42 12.59
C SER A 190 16.52 -4.38 11.49
N THR A 191 15.36 -3.74 11.45
CA THR A 191 15.02 -2.69 10.48
C THR A 191 15.43 -1.32 11.00
N LYS A 192 15.66 -0.39 10.07
CA LYS A 192 15.97 1.02 10.35
C LYS A 192 15.18 1.87 9.37
N LEU A 193 14.35 2.75 9.89
CA LEU A 193 13.32 3.47 9.16
C LEU A 193 13.35 4.96 9.54
N TYR A 194 12.85 5.77 8.62
CA TYR A 194 12.48 7.17 8.84
C TYR A 194 10.99 7.35 8.61
N ALA A 195 10.37 8.30 9.30
CA ALA A 195 9.05 8.83 8.95
C ALA A 195 9.24 9.88 7.86
N SER A 196 8.73 9.63 6.65
CA SER A 196 9.00 10.50 5.51
C SER A 196 7.87 11.46 5.14
N ARG A 197 8.26 12.63 4.62
CA ARG A 197 7.39 13.57 3.89
C ARG A 197 8.05 13.92 2.57
N THR A 198 7.31 13.82 1.46
CA THR A 198 7.81 14.18 0.13
C THR A 198 6.96 15.30 -0.45
N LEU A 199 7.59 16.41 -0.83
CA LEU A 199 6.91 17.52 -1.50
C LEU A 199 7.07 17.42 -3.01
N LEU A 200 5.97 17.71 -3.72
CA LEU A 200 5.88 17.65 -5.16
C LEU A 200 5.25 18.93 -5.73
N PHE A 201 5.66 19.30 -6.93
CA PHE A 201 5.11 20.40 -7.70
C PHE A 201 4.50 19.90 -9.00
N LEU A 202 3.29 20.33 -9.33
CA LEU A 202 2.63 20.06 -10.60
C LEU A 202 3.10 21.05 -11.66
N GLN A 203 3.86 20.52 -12.62
CA GLN A 203 4.43 21.28 -13.72
C GLN A 203 3.36 21.63 -14.77
N LYS A 204 3.69 22.60 -15.63
CA LYS A 204 2.78 23.06 -16.70
C LYS A 204 2.48 21.99 -17.76
N ASP A 205 3.36 21.00 -17.91
CA ASP A 205 3.15 19.85 -18.80
C ASP A 205 2.26 18.76 -18.19
N GLY A 206 1.80 18.95 -16.94
CA GLY A 206 0.93 18.01 -16.24
C GLY A 206 1.66 16.97 -15.39
N THR A 207 3.00 16.94 -15.41
CA THR A 207 3.80 15.99 -14.63
C THR A 207 4.13 16.50 -13.22
N LEU A 208 4.44 15.57 -12.30
CA LEU A 208 4.86 15.90 -10.94
C LEU A 208 6.39 15.92 -10.85
N LYS A 209 6.91 17.02 -10.30
CA LYS A 209 8.33 17.20 -9.98
C LYS A 209 8.57 17.05 -8.49
N LEU A 210 9.61 16.33 -8.10
CA LEU A 210 10.05 16.27 -6.71
C LEU A 210 10.72 17.58 -6.28
N LEU A 211 10.35 18.09 -5.11
CA LEU A 211 10.93 19.30 -4.53
C LEU A 211 11.90 18.99 -3.39
N GLY A 212 11.53 18.02 -2.55
CA GLY A 212 12.35 17.60 -1.43
C GLY A 212 11.70 16.50 -0.58
N ILE A 213 12.53 15.80 0.17
CA ILE A 213 12.17 14.71 1.08
C ILE A 213 12.69 15.06 2.47
N GLU A 214 11.80 15.07 3.45
CA GLU A 214 12.15 15.08 4.87
C GLU A 214 12.16 13.66 5.41
N LEU A 215 13.25 13.28 6.07
CA LEU A 215 13.39 12.01 6.78
C LEU A 215 13.48 12.27 8.28
N SER A 216 12.44 11.92 9.01
CA SER A 216 12.29 12.19 10.45
C SER A 216 12.53 10.96 11.32
N LEU A 217 13.17 11.16 12.46
CA LEU A 217 13.33 10.19 13.55
C LEU A 217 12.75 10.79 14.84
N PRO A 218 12.21 9.97 15.75
CA PRO A 218 11.85 10.43 17.09
C PRO A 218 13.03 11.10 17.77
N HIS A 219 12.77 12.15 18.56
CA HIS A 219 13.83 12.81 19.30
C HIS A 219 14.52 11.80 20.24
N PRO A 220 15.87 11.77 20.32
CA PRO A 220 16.59 10.76 21.11
C PRO A 220 16.16 10.73 22.59
N ASP A 221 15.87 11.90 23.16
CA ASP A 221 15.47 12.04 24.58
C ASP A 221 13.99 11.69 24.88
N GLY A 222 13.19 11.33 23.88
CA GLY A 222 11.80 10.92 24.04
C GLY A 222 10.83 11.62 23.09
N ASP A 223 9.70 10.98 22.82
CA ASP A 223 8.74 11.42 21.79
C ASP A 223 8.10 12.78 22.14
N GLN A 224 7.98 13.11 23.42
CA GLN A 224 7.46 14.40 23.88
C GLN A 224 8.31 15.61 23.47
N HIS A 225 9.55 15.37 23.01
CA HIS A 225 10.47 16.40 22.57
C HIS A 225 10.42 16.67 21.05
N GLY A 226 9.48 16.09 20.32
CA GLY A 226 9.40 16.27 18.87
C GLY A 226 10.16 15.19 18.12
N PHE A 227 10.80 15.61 17.04
CA PHE A 227 11.56 14.76 16.15
C PHE A 227 12.86 15.47 15.74
N ILE A 228 13.82 14.69 15.24
CA ILE A 228 14.97 15.21 14.49
C ILE A 228 14.80 14.79 13.04
N SER A 229 15.17 15.64 12.09
CA SER A 229 15.11 15.29 10.67
C SER A 229 16.23 15.89 9.86
N LYS A 230 16.40 15.36 8.65
CA LYS A 230 17.18 15.95 7.58
C LYS A 230 16.29 16.13 6.36
N VAL A 231 16.48 17.24 5.65
CA VAL A 231 15.80 17.53 4.39
C VAL A 231 16.78 17.31 3.24
N PHE A 232 16.35 16.56 2.24
CA PHE A 232 17.09 16.25 1.02
C PHE A 232 16.36 16.88 -0.17
N THR A 233 17.10 17.50 -1.08
CA THR A 233 16.58 18.04 -2.34
C THR A 233 17.16 17.25 -3.52
N PRO A 234 16.54 17.30 -4.71
CA PRO A 234 17.05 16.63 -5.89
C PRO A 234 18.52 16.96 -6.20
N GLN A 235 19.32 15.93 -6.50
CA GLN A 235 20.74 16.05 -6.85
C GLN A 235 21.06 15.07 -7.99
N GLU A 236 21.79 15.55 -9.01
CA GLU A 236 22.07 14.78 -10.23
C GLU A 236 23.45 14.12 -10.24
N TYR A 237 24.42 14.67 -9.52
CA TYR A 237 25.82 14.24 -9.60
C TYR A 237 26.41 13.87 -8.24
N GLY A 238 27.49 13.08 -8.28
CA GLY A 238 28.33 12.81 -7.13
C GLY A 238 27.68 11.94 -6.05
N THR A 239 28.21 12.04 -4.84
CA THR A 239 27.71 11.28 -3.68
C THR A 239 26.33 11.80 -3.26
N GLU A 240 26.07 13.08 -3.48
CA GLU A 240 24.81 13.76 -3.22
C GLU A 240 23.64 13.15 -4.02
N ALA A 241 23.87 12.78 -5.29
CA ALA A 241 22.88 12.02 -6.07
C ALA A 241 22.61 10.63 -5.47
N SER A 242 23.63 9.98 -4.91
CA SER A 242 23.48 8.67 -4.26
C SER A 242 22.69 8.79 -2.95
N ILE A 243 22.93 9.86 -2.18
CA ILE A 243 22.14 10.21 -0.98
C ILE A 243 20.69 10.50 -1.36
N TRP A 244 20.45 11.24 -2.45
CA TRP A 244 19.10 11.52 -2.95
C TRP A 244 18.36 10.22 -3.34
N GLN A 245 19.04 9.30 -4.02
CA GLN A 245 18.46 7.98 -4.35
C GLN A 245 18.13 7.16 -3.09
N LEU A 246 18.96 7.21 -2.04
CA LEU A 246 18.63 6.60 -0.75
C LEU A 246 17.42 7.27 -0.09
N ALA A 247 17.30 8.60 -0.17
CA ALA A 247 16.15 9.31 0.38
C ALA A 247 14.83 8.84 -0.28
N LYS A 248 14.83 8.67 -1.61
CA LYS A 248 13.71 8.07 -2.35
C LYS A 248 13.46 6.62 -1.94
N ALA A 249 14.50 5.82 -1.69
CA ALA A 249 14.36 4.46 -1.21
C ALA A 249 13.64 4.38 0.15
N TYR A 250 13.99 5.24 1.12
CA TYR A 250 13.30 5.28 2.42
C TYR A 250 11.82 5.65 2.28
N VAL A 251 11.49 6.60 1.39
CA VAL A 251 10.09 6.92 1.06
C VAL A 251 9.40 5.70 0.43
N ALA A 252 10.05 4.98 -0.48
CA ALA A 252 9.49 3.77 -1.09
C ALA A 252 9.30 2.62 -0.08
N VAL A 253 10.17 2.50 0.93
CA VAL A 253 9.99 1.57 2.07
C VAL A 253 8.75 1.94 2.88
N ASN A 254 8.61 3.22 3.26
CA ASN A 254 7.42 3.72 3.95
C ASN A 254 6.15 3.40 3.14
N ASP A 255 6.15 3.77 1.86
CA ASP A 255 5.01 3.61 0.97
C ASP A 255 4.67 2.14 0.72
N SER A 256 5.65 1.24 0.66
CA SER A 256 5.41 -0.20 0.50
C SER A 256 4.75 -0.81 1.75
N GLY A 257 5.14 -0.41 2.96
CA GLY A 257 4.48 -0.88 4.17
C GLY A 257 3.07 -0.30 4.33
N VAL A 258 2.89 1.00 4.06
CA VAL A 258 1.56 1.64 4.07
C VAL A 258 0.64 1.03 3.01
N HIS A 259 1.15 0.81 1.81
CA HIS A 259 0.44 0.11 0.73
C HIS A 259 -0.06 -1.26 1.18
N GLN A 260 0.84 -2.14 1.63
CA GLN A 260 0.50 -3.52 1.95
C GLN A 260 -0.47 -3.61 3.13
N LEU A 261 -0.23 -2.84 4.19
CA LEU A 261 -0.95 -2.99 5.46
C LEU A 261 -2.22 -2.16 5.58
N ILE A 262 -2.26 -1.01 4.91
CA ILE A 262 -3.34 -0.04 5.05
C ILE A 262 -4.14 0.04 3.74
N SER A 263 -3.52 0.50 2.64
CA SER A 263 -4.24 0.63 1.37
C SER A 263 -4.82 -0.71 0.90
N HIS A 264 -4.02 -1.77 0.91
CA HIS A 264 -4.40 -3.08 0.42
C HIS A 264 -5.10 -3.91 1.49
N TRP A 265 -4.39 -4.37 2.53
CA TRP A 265 -5.00 -5.26 3.52
C TRP A 265 -6.20 -4.62 4.24
N LEU A 266 -6.03 -3.44 4.86
CA LEU A 266 -7.09 -2.84 5.66
C LEU A 266 -8.27 -2.38 4.81
N HIS A 267 -8.03 -1.49 3.84
CA HIS A 267 -9.11 -0.83 3.11
C HIS A 267 -9.83 -1.73 2.10
N THR A 268 -9.35 -2.96 1.85
CA THR A 268 -10.05 -3.92 0.98
C THR A 268 -10.33 -5.24 1.69
N HIS A 269 -9.31 -6.04 2.00
CA HIS A 269 -9.48 -7.38 2.54
C HIS A 269 -10.23 -7.38 3.87
N ALA A 270 -9.72 -6.62 4.85
CA ALA A 270 -10.24 -6.63 6.22
C ALA A 270 -11.61 -5.93 6.33
N THR A 271 -11.85 -4.85 5.58
CA THR A 271 -13.11 -4.11 5.62
C THR A 271 -14.26 -4.78 4.86
N ILE A 272 -13.97 -5.61 3.85
CA ILE A 272 -15.02 -6.34 3.12
C ILE A 272 -15.49 -7.59 3.86
N GLU A 273 -14.63 -8.30 4.60
CA GLU A 273 -15.00 -9.58 5.24
C GLU A 273 -16.23 -9.49 6.16
N PRO A 274 -16.39 -8.45 7.02
CA PRO A 274 -17.61 -8.26 7.81
C PRO A 274 -18.90 -8.14 6.98
N ILE A 275 -18.80 -7.53 5.79
CA ILE A 275 -19.92 -7.37 4.87
C ILE A 275 -20.31 -8.73 4.28
N VAL A 276 -19.34 -9.55 3.88
CA VAL A 276 -19.60 -10.91 3.40
C VAL A 276 -20.35 -11.73 4.45
N ILE A 277 -19.91 -11.62 5.71
CA ILE A 277 -20.51 -12.34 6.84
C ILE A 277 -21.95 -11.87 7.07
N ALA A 278 -22.18 -10.57 7.20
CA ALA A 278 -23.52 -10.01 7.43
C ALA A 278 -24.48 -10.31 6.27
N THR A 279 -24.01 -10.22 5.01
CA THR A 279 -24.84 -10.53 3.83
C THR A 279 -25.32 -11.97 3.85
N ASN A 280 -24.45 -12.93 4.13
CA ASN A 280 -24.83 -14.35 4.20
C ASN A 280 -25.73 -14.68 5.41
N ARG A 281 -25.67 -13.90 6.48
CA ARG A 281 -26.44 -14.13 7.71
C ARG A 281 -27.83 -13.51 7.68
N GLN A 282 -27.98 -12.36 7.05
CA GLN A 282 -29.20 -11.54 7.14
C GLN A 282 -29.98 -11.45 5.83
N LEU A 283 -29.34 -11.63 4.67
CA LEU A 283 -30.03 -11.56 3.39
C LEU A 283 -30.21 -12.97 2.81
N SER A 284 -31.45 -13.33 2.51
CA SER A 284 -31.76 -14.57 1.81
C SER A 284 -31.08 -14.62 0.44
N VAL A 285 -30.75 -15.82 -0.06
CA VAL A 285 -30.26 -16.02 -1.44
C VAL A 285 -31.25 -15.53 -2.52
N LEU A 286 -32.51 -15.30 -2.14
CA LEU A 286 -33.54 -14.71 -2.99
C LEU A 286 -33.57 -13.17 -2.93
N HIS A 287 -33.00 -12.56 -1.89
CA HIS A 287 -33.00 -11.13 -1.68
C HIS A 287 -32.26 -10.40 -2.82
N PRO A 288 -32.81 -9.29 -3.38
CA PRO A 288 -32.19 -8.60 -4.50
C PRO A 288 -30.79 -8.08 -4.15
N ILE A 289 -30.59 -7.54 -2.95
CA ILE A 289 -29.28 -7.05 -2.51
C ILE A 289 -28.27 -8.18 -2.27
N TYR A 290 -28.70 -9.37 -1.85
CA TYR A 290 -27.82 -10.55 -1.84
C TYR A 290 -27.32 -10.84 -3.26
N LYS A 291 -28.23 -10.90 -4.24
CA LYS A 291 -27.89 -11.21 -5.64
C LYS A 291 -26.97 -10.16 -6.26
N LEU A 292 -27.16 -8.89 -5.89
CA LEU A 292 -26.31 -7.78 -6.34
C LEU A 292 -24.89 -7.90 -5.79
N LEU A 293 -24.74 -8.15 -4.48
CA LEU A 293 -23.45 -8.08 -3.80
C LEU A 293 -22.64 -9.39 -3.85
N HIS A 294 -23.31 -10.54 -3.77
CA HIS A 294 -22.66 -11.84 -3.64
C HIS A 294 -21.56 -12.13 -4.69
N PRO A 295 -21.70 -11.79 -5.99
CA PRO A 295 -20.63 -12.00 -6.97
C PRO A 295 -19.31 -11.31 -6.61
N HIS A 296 -19.37 -10.19 -5.88
CA HIS A 296 -18.21 -9.39 -5.48
C HIS A 296 -17.50 -9.91 -4.24
N PHE A 297 -18.06 -10.90 -3.55
CA PHE A 297 -17.47 -11.50 -2.34
C PHE A 297 -16.69 -12.78 -2.61
N ARG A 298 -16.75 -13.26 -3.84
CA ARG A 298 -16.13 -14.51 -4.27
C ARG A 298 -14.68 -14.58 -3.78
N ASP A 299 -14.38 -15.66 -3.06
CA ASP A 299 -13.06 -16.03 -2.58
C ASP A 299 -12.48 -15.11 -1.46
N THR A 300 -13.16 -14.04 -1.04
CA THR A 300 -12.65 -13.08 -0.03
C THR A 300 -12.42 -13.72 1.33
N MET A 301 -13.39 -14.46 1.87
CA MET A 301 -13.23 -15.09 3.19
C MET A 301 -12.08 -16.11 3.21
N HIS A 302 -11.93 -16.89 2.15
CA HIS A 302 -10.91 -17.93 2.11
C HIS A 302 -9.50 -17.36 1.89
N ILE A 303 -9.33 -16.32 1.05
CA ILE A 303 -8.02 -15.66 0.95
C ILE A 303 -7.65 -14.98 2.28
N ASN A 304 -8.60 -14.34 2.96
CA ASN A 304 -8.33 -13.71 4.25
C ASN A 304 -7.99 -14.73 5.33
N ALA A 305 -8.69 -15.86 5.37
CA ALA A 305 -8.38 -16.93 6.30
C ALA A 305 -6.96 -17.48 6.08
N LEU A 306 -6.57 -17.72 4.82
CA LEU A 306 -5.21 -18.14 4.47
C LEU A 306 -4.18 -17.06 4.83
N ALA A 307 -4.47 -15.79 4.56
CA ALA A 307 -3.61 -14.67 4.93
C ALA A 307 -3.38 -14.61 6.44
N ARG A 308 -4.42 -14.75 7.26
CA ARG A 308 -4.29 -14.84 8.73
C ARG A 308 -3.42 -16.00 9.19
N GLN A 309 -3.36 -17.10 8.43
CA GLN A 309 -2.64 -18.31 8.82
C GLN A 309 -1.18 -18.34 8.34
N THR A 310 -0.87 -17.69 7.21
CA THR A 310 0.44 -17.84 6.54
C THR A 310 1.16 -16.52 6.26
N LEU A 311 0.42 -15.42 6.13
CA LEU A 311 0.97 -14.11 5.76
C LEU A 311 1.11 -13.19 6.97
N LEU A 312 0.01 -13.02 7.71
CA LEU A 312 -0.16 -12.00 8.76
C LEU A 312 0.05 -12.53 10.18
N ASN A 313 0.17 -13.85 10.35
CA ASN A 313 0.43 -14.45 11.65
C ASN A 313 1.80 -14.01 12.19
N ALA A 314 1.97 -14.12 13.51
CA ALA A 314 3.27 -13.94 14.15
C ALA A 314 4.32 -14.87 13.50
N GLY A 315 5.46 -14.29 13.11
CA GLY A 315 6.51 -14.97 12.34
C GLY A 315 6.10 -15.38 10.92
N GLY A 316 4.98 -14.89 10.39
CA GLY A 316 4.52 -15.10 9.02
C GLY A 316 5.32 -14.30 8.00
N ILE A 317 4.98 -14.45 6.72
CA ILE A 317 5.73 -13.84 5.61
C ILE A 317 5.85 -12.32 5.78
N LEU A 318 4.75 -11.64 6.13
CA LEU A 318 4.74 -10.18 6.21
C LEU A 318 5.69 -9.65 7.29
N GLU A 319 5.69 -10.26 8.49
CA GLU A 319 6.58 -9.83 9.57
C GLU A 319 8.06 -10.05 9.24
N GLN A 320 8.37 -11.01 8.36
CA GLN A 320 9.74 -11.30 7.94
C GLN A 320 10.22 -10.39 6.80
N THR A 321 9.33 -9.90 5.94
CA THR A 321 9.71 -9.22 4.69
C THR A 321 9.38 -7.74 4.64
N VAL A 322 8.64 -7.19 5.61
CA VAL A 322 8.21 -5.78 5.61
C VAL A 322 8.67 -5.08 6.89
N PHE A 323 9.05 -3.80 6.77
CA PHE A 323 9.71 -3.04 7.85
C PHE A 323 9.03 -3.06 9.24
N PRO A 324 7.69 -3.13 9.39
CA PRO A 324 7.06 -3.07 10.72
C PRO A 324 7.35 -4.32 11.56
N THR A 325 7.74 -5.43 10.93
CA THR A 325 7.93 -6.72 11.59
C THR A 325 6.70 -7.09 12.44
N LYS A 326 6.90 -7.45 13.72
CA LYS A 326 5.84 -7.77 14.70
C LYS A 326 4.85 -6.64 15.00
N TYR A 327 5.14 -5.41 14.59
CA TYR A 327 4.27 -4.24 14.79
C TYR A 327 3.27 -4.01 13.64
N ALA A 328 3.32 -4.86 12.60
CA ALA A 328 2.51 -4.70 11.40
C ALA A 328 1.00 -4.63 11.69
N MET A 329 0.48 -5.55 12.50
CA MET A 329 -0.97 -5.65 12.70
C MET A 329 -1.54 -4.64 13.68
N GLU A 330 -0.77 -4.21 14.68
CA GLU A 330 -1.18 -3.08 15.52
C GLU A 330 -1.16 -1.76 14.74
N MET A 331 -0.22 -1.57 13.81
CA MET A 331 -0.19 -0.40 12.93
C MET A 331 -1.43 -0.33 12.04
N THR A 332 -1.84 -1.46 11.44
CA THR A 332 -3.13 -1.57 10.74
C THR A 332 -4.31 -1.23 11.64
N SER A 333 -4.35 -1.75 12.87
CA SER A 333 -5.43 -1.47 13.82
C SER A 333 -5.49 0.02 14.21
N ALA A 334 -4.34 0.68 14.38
CA ALA A 334 -4.30 2.11 14.64
C ALA A 334 -4.82 2.92 13.44
N ALA A 335 -4.44 2.56 12.21
CA ALA A 335 -4.95 3.21 11.00
C ALA A 335 -6.47 3.06 10.83
N TYR A 336 -7.06 1.95 11.29
CA TYR A 336 -8.51 1.72 11.23
C TYR A 336 -9.32 2.74 12.05
N LYS A 337 -8.71 3.39 13.05
CA LYS A 337 -9.39 4.45 13.83
C LYS A 337 -9.84 5.61 12.94
N ASP A 338 -9.06 5.93 11.90
CA ASP A 338 -9.34 7.03 10.97
C ASP A 338 -10.11 6.57 9.72
N TRP A 339 -10.47 5.27 9.63
CA TRP A 339 -11.26 4.74 8.53
C TRP A 339 -12.71 5.25 8.59
N VAL A 340 -13.27 5.66 7.46
CA VAL A 340 -14.62 6.22 7.35
C VAL A 340 -15.30 5.62 6.12
N PHE A 341 -16.41 4.91 6.32
CA PHE A 341 -17.05 4.15 5.23
C PHE A 341 -17.49 5.03 4.05
N PRO A 342 -18.23 6.15 4.23
CA PRO A 342 -18.61 7.01 3.11
C PRO A 342 -17.42 7.61 2.35
N GLU A 343 -16.29 7.79 3.01
CA GLU A 343 -15.07 8.34 2.38
C GLU A 343 -14.31 7.31 1.55
N GLN A 344 -14.74 6.03 1.54
CA GLN A 344 -14.22 5.02 0.62
C GLN A 344 -14.82 5.15 -0.79
N ALA A 345 -15.83 6.02 -0.97
CA ALA A 345 -16.30 6.40 -2.29
C ALA A 345 -15.20 7.18 -3.02
N LEU A 346 -14.86 6.78 -4.25
CA LEU A 346 -13.76 7.39 -4.99
C LEU A 346 -13.85 8.93 -5.08
N PRO A 347 -15.00 9.55 -5.43
CA PRO A 347 -15.09 11.01 -5.45
C PRO A 347 -14.85 11.66 -4.08
N ALA A 348 -15.33 11.03 -2.99
CA ALA A 348 -15.16 11.53 -1.64
C ALA A 348 -13.69 11.44 -1.19
N ASP A 349 -13.01 10.34 -1.49
CA ASP A 349 -11.57 10.17 -1.25
C ASP A 349 -10.74 11.25 -1.97
N LEU A 350 -11.00 11.47 -3.27
CA LEU A 350 -10.27 12.46 -4.06
C LEU A 350 -10.44 13.89 -3.53
N ILE A 351 -11.65 14.25 -3.09
CA ILE A 351 -11.91 15.54 -2.45
C ILE A 351 -11.22 15.62 -1.08
N LYS A 352 -11.36 14.58 -0.25
CA LYS A 352 -10.75 14.51 1.09
C LYS A 352 -9.23 14.71 1.03
N ARG A 353 -8.57 14.08 0.06
CA ARG A 353 -7.13 14.23 -0.16
C ARG A 353 -6.74 15.57 -0.77
N GLY A 354 -7.70 16.39 -1.19
CA GLY A 354 -7.43 17.68 -1.83
C GLY A 354 -6.79 17.53 -3.20
N VAL A 355 -7.07 16.44 -3.92
CA VAL A 355 -6.63 16.19 -5.31
C VAL A 355 -7.77 16.39 -6.31
N ALA A 356 -8.97 16.65 -5.82
CA ALA A 356 -10.13 17.08 -6.58
C ALA A 356 -10.95 18.09 -5.77
N ILE A 357 -11.82 18.84 -6.44
CA ILE A 357 -12.84 19.67 -5.81
C ILE A 357 -14.23 19.31 -6.34
N GLU A 358 -15.27 19.66 -5.59
CA GLU A 358 -16.65 19.60 -6.09
C GLU A 358 -16.81 20.50 -7.32
N ASP A 359 -17.46 19.97 -8.35
CA ASP A 359 -17.80 20.69 -9.56
C ASP A 359 -19.16 20.17 -10.08
N PRO A 360 -20.27 20.77 -9.63
CA PRO A 360 -21.62 20.33 -10.01
C PRO A 360 -21.90 20.40 -11.52
N GLU A 361 -21.13 21.21 -12.26
CA GLU A 361 -21.27 21.34 -13.72
C GLU A 361 -20.53 20.22 -14.47
N SER A 362 -19.62 19.51 -13.79
CA SER A 362 -18.94 18.34 -14.36
C SER A 362 -19.86 17.12 -14.33
N GLU A 363 -19.75 16.26 -15.34
CA GLU A 363 -20.53 15.02 -15.45
C GLU A 363 -20.37 14.10 -14.23
N LYS A 364 -19.18 14.12 -13.61
CA LYS A 364 -18.82 13.28 -12.45
C LYS A 364 -19.06 13.97 -11.11
N GLY A 365 -19.53 15.23 -11.12
CA GLY A 365 -19.75 16.06 -9.93
C GLY A 365 -18.47 16.55 -9.24
N ILE A 366 -17.29 16.25 -9.79
CA ILE A 366 -15.99 16.67 -9.28
C ILE A 366 -15.03 17.02 -10.42
N ARG A 367 -14.06 17.88 -10.12
CA ARG A 367 -12.96 18.24 -11.02
C ARG A 367 -11.62 17.90 -10.39
N LEU A 368 -10.81 17.10 -11.09
CA LEU A 368 -9.45 16.77 -10.67
C LEU A 368 -8.55 18.02 -10.72
N LEU A 369 -7.62 18.11 -9.78
CA LEU A 369 -6.60 19.16 -9.73
C LEU A 369 -5.36 18.77 -10.53
N ILE A 370 -5.05 17.47 -10.60
CA ILE A 370 -4.11 16.88 -11.54
C ILE A 370 -4.95 16.27 -12.67
N GLN A 371 -4.94 16.89 -13.85
CA GLN A 371 -5.83 16.47 -14.96
C GLN A 371 -5.49 15.06 -15.45
N ASP A 372 -4.20 14.76 -15.59
CA ASP A 372 -3.70 13.44 -15.95
C ASP A 372 -3.24 12.67 -14.71
N TYR A 373 -4.21 12.31 -13.86
CA TYR A 373 -4.01 11.40 -12.72
C TYR A 373 -4.64 10.05 -13.08
N PRO A 374 -3.88 9.09 -13.65
CA PRO A 374 -4.46 7.91 -14.32
C PRO A 374 -5.38 7.07 -13.43
N TYR A 375 -5.00 6.80 -12.17
CA TYR A 375 -5.89 6.09 -11.23
C TYR A 375 -7.23 6.81 -11.04
N ALA A 376 -7.23 8.13 -10.88
CA ALA A 376 -8.44 8.89 -10.63
C ALA A 376 -9.30 9.05 -11.90
N VAL A 377 -8.66 9.32 -13.04
CA VAL A 377 -9.33 9.47 -14.35
C VAL A 377 -10.09 8.18 -14.69
N ASP A 378 -9.37 7.05 -14.72
CA ASP A 378 -9.93 5.74 -15.07
C ASP A 378 -10.88 5.24 -13.98
N GLY A 379 -10.50 5.41 -12.71
CA GLY A 379 -11.31 5.01 -11.57
C GLY A 379 -12.68 5.68 -11.56
N LEU A 380 -12.77 6.96 -11.95
CA LEU A 380 -14.04 7.67 -12.00
C LEU A 380 -14.97 7.17 -13.11
N GLU A 381 -14.43 6.65 -14.21
CA GLU A 381 -15.24 5.97 -15.24
C GLU A 381 -15.85 4.68 -14.68
N ILE A 382 -15.02 3.85 -14.02
CA ILE A 382 -15.48 2.60 -13.42
C ILE A 382 -16.48 2.85 -12.29
N TRP A 383 -16.22 3.85 -11.44
CA TRP A 383 -17.13 4.28 -10.38
C TRP A 383 -18.49 4.70 -10.95
N SER A 384 -18.51 5.52 -11.99
CA SER A 384 -19.76 5.97 -12.64
C SER A 384 -20.55 4.81 -13.26
N ALA A 385 -19.86 3.84 -13.85
CA ALA A 385 -20.49 2.63 -14.37
C ALA A 385 -21.13 1.78 -13.26
N ILE A 386 -20.41 1.54 -12.15
CA ILE A 386 -20.93 0.81 -10.99
C ILE A 386 -22.14 1.54 -10.40
N LYS A 387 -22.02 2.86 -10.16
CA LYS A 387 -23.08 3.66 -9.58
C LYS A 387 -24.35 3.63 -10.42
N SER A 388 -24.22 3.77 -11.74
CA SER A 388 -25.34 3.71 -12.68
C SER A 388 -26.03 2.34 -12.64
N TRP A 389 -25.25 1.26 -12.67
CA TRP A 389 -25.76 -0.11 -12.57
C TRP A 389 -26.52 -0.35 -11.26
N VAL A 390 -25.91 0.00 -10.12
CA VAL A 390 -26.50 -0.18 -8.79
C VAL A 390 -27.79 0.63 -8.65
N GLN A 391 -27.79 1.88 -9.13
CA GLN A 391 -28.96 2.75 -9.08
C GLN A 391 -30.12 2.15 -9.89
N GLU A 392 -29.87 1.72 -11.12
CA GLU A 392 -30.88 1.10 -11.98
C GLU A 392 -31.42 -0.19 -11.35
N TYR A 393 -30.52 -1.06 -10.89
CA TYR A 393 -30.87 -2.33 -10.25
C TYR A 393 -31.75 -2.14 -9.00
N CYS A 394 -31.32 -1.30 -8.04
CA CYS A 394 -32.06 -1.07 -6.81
C CYS A 394 -33.44 -0.44 -7.08
N THR A 395 -33.53 0.45 -8.08
CA THR A 395 -34.79 1.09 -8.46
C THR A 395 -35.82 0.10 -9.01
N ILE A 396 -35.41 -1.09 -9.50
CA ILE A 396 -36.34 -2.15 -9.92
C ILE A 396 -37.14 -2.66 -8.70
N TYR A 397 -36.46 -2.88 -7.58
CA TYR A 397 -37.02 -3.53 -6.39
C TYR A 397 -37.58 -2.55 -5.36
N TYR A 398 -36.99 -1.36 -5.23
CA TYR A 398 -37.38 -0.35 -4.24
C TYR A 398 -37.82 0.93 -4.95
N LYS A 399 -39.13 1.19 -4.97
CA LYS A 399 -39.73 2.36 -5.63
C LYS A 399 -39.86 3.58 -4.73
N THR A 400 -39.84 3.37 -3.42
CA THR A 400 -39.96 4.41 -2.40
C THR A 400 -39.06 4.09 -1.21
N ASP A 401 -38.68 5.12 -0.46
CA ASP A 401 -37.92 4.96 0.78
C ASP A 401 -38.66 4.11 1.82
N ASP A 402 -40.00 4.17 1.84
CA ASP A 402 -40.85 3.33 2.69
C ASP A 402 -40.61 1.81 2.47
N MET A 403 -40.28 1.39 1.24
CA MET A 403 -39.94 -0.01 0.96
C MET A 403 -38.60 -0.40 1.59
N ILE A 404 -37.62 0.51 1.63
CA ILE A 404 -36.33 0.31 2.30
C ILE A 404 -36.52 0.16 3.80
N GLN A 405 -37.34 1.04 4.40
CA GLN A 405 -37.61 1.07 5.84
C GLN A 405 -38.36 -0.18 6.32
N LYS A 406 -39.22 -0.75 5.48
CA LYS A 406 -40.02 -1.95 5.79
C LYS A 406 -39.33 -3.27 5.45
N ASP A 407 -38.18 -3.24 4.78
CA ASP A 407 -37.41 -4.43 4.44
C ASP A 407 -36.63 -4.92 5.66
N THR A 408 -37.18 -5.92 6.35
CA THR A 408 -36.61 -6.42 7.61
C THR A 408 -35.26 -7.12 7.43
N GLU A 409 -35.03 -7.78 6.29
CA GLU A 409 -33.74 -8.43 6.00
C GLU A 409 -32.67 -7.35 5.77
N LEU A 410 -32.99 -6.32 4.98
CA LEU A 410 -32.08 -5.20 4.71
C LEU A 410 -31.73 -4.41 5.99
N GLN A 411 -32.72 -4.10 6.82
CA GLN A 411 -32.49 -3.39 8.09
C GLN A 411 -31.63 -4.22 9.04
N ALA A 412 -31.89 -5.54 9.14
CA ALA A 412 -31.10 -6.43 9.98
C ALA A 412 -29.65 -6.59 9.45
N TRP A 413 -29.47 -6.69 8.14
CA TRP A 413 -28.17 -6.74 7.47
C TRP A 413 -27.32 -5.52 7.79
N TRP A 414 -27.87 -4.32 7.59
CA TRP A 414 -27.12 -3.10 7.82
C TRP A 414 -26.80 -2.89 9.30
N LYS A 415 -27.75 -3.21 10.18
CA LYS A 415 -27.57 -3.16 11.62
C LYS A 415 -26.46 -4.10 12.09
N GLU A 416 -26.45 -5.37 11.68
CA GLU A 416 -25.40 -6.32 12.06
C GLU A 416 -24.04 -5.88 11.50
N LEU A 417 -24.00 -5.38 10.27
CA LEU A 417 -22.76 -4.86 9.69
C LEU A 417 -22.18 -3.71 10.54
N GLN A 418 -23.00 -2.75 10.96
CA GLN A 418 -22.56 -1.61 11.76
C GLN A 418 -22.22 -2.01 13.21
N GLU A 419 -23.12 -2.72 13.89
CA GLU A 419 -23.02 -2.96 15.33
C GLU A 419 -22.07 -4.11 15.70
N GLU A 420 -21.91 -5.10 14.81
CA GLU A 420 -21.08 -6.29 15.05
C GLU A 420 -19.91 -6.37 14.07
N GLY A 421 -20.17 -6.21 12.76
CA GLY A 421 -19.14 -6.34 11.73
C GLY A 421 -18.03 -5.30 11.83
N HIS A 422 -18.41 -4.04 11.96
CA HIS A 422 -17.55 -2.90 12.25
C HIS A 422 -17.84 -2.33 13.64
N GLY A 423 -18.11 -3.22 14.61
CA GLY A 423 -18.63 -2.87 15.93
C GLY A 423 -17.79 -1.87 16.73
N ASP A 424 -16.46 -1.85 16.53
CA ASP A 424 -15.56 -0.87 17.16
C ASP A 424 -15.83 0.57 16.74
N LYS A 425 -16.55 0.76 15.62
CA LYS A 425 -16.89 2.07 15.03
C LYS A 425 -18.40 2.27 14.91
N LYS A 426 -19.22 1.47 15.59
CA LYS A 426 -20.68 1.52 15.50
C LYS A 426 -21.29 2.87 15.90
N ASP A 427 -20.63 3.59 16.83
CA ASP A 427 -21.12 4.86 17.39
C ASP A 427 -20.71 6.08 16.54
N GLU A 428 -19.97 5.87 15.44
CA GLU A 428 -19.55 6.93 14.56
C GLU A 428 -20.75 7.56 13.82
N PRO A 429 -20.85 8.90 13.74
CA PRO A 429 -22.04 9.58 13.23
C PRO A 429 -22.19 9.51 11.70
N TRP A 430 -21.15 9.08 10.98
CA TRP A 430 -21.11 9.07 9.53
C TRP A 430 -21.74 7.82 8.91
N TRP A 431 -22.15 6.81 9.70
CA TRP A 431 -22.82 5.64 9.15
C TRP A 431 -24.14 6.04 8.47
N PRO A 432 -24.36 5.65 7.20
CA PRO A 432 -25.68 5.72 6.58
C PRO A 432 -26.74 5.07 7.47
N LYS A 433 -27.94 5.65 7.54
CA LYS A 433 -29.01 5.08 8.38
C LYS A 433 -29.78 3.94 7.70
N MET A 434 -29.54 3.74 6.41
CA MET A 434 -30.23 2.76 5.55
C MET A 434 -31.75 2.95 5.56
N GLN A 435 -32.21 4.20 5.44
CA GLN A 435 -33.63 4.58 5.43
C GLN A 435 -34.12 5.05 4.06
N THR A 436 -33.22 5.29 3.11
CA THR A 436 -33.55 5.81 1.78
C THR A 436 -32.93 4.99 0.67
N LEU A 437 -33.52 5.06 -0.54
CA LEU A 437 -32.97 4.42 -1.73
C LEU A 437 -31.55 4.92 -2.04
N LYS A 438 -31.30 6.22 -1.81
CA LYS A 438 -29.98 6.83 -2.03
C LYS A 438 -28.92 6.24 -1.10
N GLU A 439 -29.23 6.07 0.19
CA GLU A 439 -28.29 5.46 1.14
C GLU A 439 -27.97 4.01 0.76
N LEU A 440 -28.97 3.24 0.30
CA LEU A 440 -28.76 1.89 -0.19
C LEU A 440 -27.87 1.87 -1.44
N THR A 441 -28.16 2.71 -2.43
CA THR A 441 -27.41 2.71 -3.70
C THR A 441 -25.98 3.20 -3.52
N ASP A 442 -25.77 4.25 -2.71
CA ASP A 442 -24.42 4.74 -2.39
C ASP A 442 -23.63 3.68 -1.61
N SER A 443 -24.23 3.03 -0.61
CA SER A 443 -23.55 1.98 0.17
C SER A 443 -23.17 0.78 -0.69
N CYS A 444 -24.09 0.27 -1.52
CA CYS A 444 -23.79 -0.82 -2.44
C CYS A 444 -22.72 -0.44 -3.48
N THR A 445 -22.72 0.81 -3.96
CA THR A 445 -21.69 1.32 -4.88
C THR A 445 -20.31 1.30 -4.23
N ILE A 446 -20.19 1.78 -2.99
CA ILE A 446 -18.94 1.74 -2.21
C ILE A 446 -18.44 0.30 -2.04
N ILE A 447 -19.32 -0.61 -1.63
CA ILE A 447 -18.96 -2.02 -1.39
C ILE A 447 -18.44 -2.67 -2.68
N ILE A 448 -19.14 -2.48 -3.79
CA ILE A 448 -18.74 -3.03 -5.09
C ILE A 448 -17.42 -2.39 -5.56
N TRP A 449 -17.26 -1.08 -5.40
CA TRP A 449 -16.02 -0.37 -5.73
C TRP A 449 -14.82 -0.93 -4.98
N ILE A 450 -14.92 -1.08 -3.65
CA ILE A 450 -13.85 -1.63 -2.81
C ILE A 450 -13.49 -3.06 -3.25
N ALA A 451 -14.50 -3.92 -3.39
CA ALA A 451 -14.32 -5.34 -3.70
C ALA A 451 -13.93 -5.63 -5.16
N SER A 452 -13.91 -4.61 -6.03
CA SER A 452 -13.53 -4.75 -7.43
C SER A 452 -12.40 -3.79 -7.82
N ALA A 453 -12.73 -2.58 -8.24
CA ALA A 453 -11.81 -1.66 -8.88
C ALA A 453 -10.72 -1.13 -7.93
N LEU A 454 -11.06 -0.79 -6.68
CA LEU A 454 -10.06 -0.35 -5.70
C LEU A 454 -9.05 -1.47 -5.42
N HIS A 455 -9.54 -2.67 -5.05
CA HIS A 455 -8.68 -3.84 -4.83
C HIS A 455 -7.81 -4.13 -6.05
N ALA A 456 -8.40 -4.12 -7.26
CA ALA A 456 -7.66 -4.37 -8.49
C ALA A 456 -6.51 -3.37 -8.70
N ALA A 457 -6.77 -2.07 -8.52
CA ALA A 457 -5.81 -0.99 -8.72
C ALA A 457 -4.58 -1.13 -7.81
N ILE A 458 -4.77 -1.59 -6.58
CA ILE A 458 -3.68 -1.72 -5.59
C ILE A 458 -3.15 -3.15 -5.42
N ASN A 459 -3.77 -4.16 -6.04
CA ASN A 459 -3.34 -5.55 -5.94
C ASN A 459 -2.55 -6.02 -7.17
N PHE A 460 -3.06 -5.78 -8.38
CA PHE A 460 -2.48 -6.38 -9.58
C PHE A 460 -1.19 -5.70 -10.06
N GLY A 461 -0.89 -4.51 -9.54
CA GLY A 461 0.39 -3.81 -9.74
C GLY A 461 1.54 -4.32 -8.86
N GLN A 462 1.29 -5.22 -7.90
CA GLN A 462 2.29 -5.72 -6.95
C GLN A 462 3.54 -6.27 -7.61
N TYR A 463 3.39 -7.24 -8.51
CA TYR A 463 4.54 -7.79 -9.23
C TYR A 463 5.03 -6.90 -10.39
N PRO A 464 4.15 -6.28 -11.22
CA PRO A 464 4.59 -5.37 -12.28
C PRO A 464 5.55 -4.26 -11.84
N TYR A 465 5.31 -3.63 -10.68
CA TYR A 465 6.18 -2.60 -10.10
C TYR A 465 7.14 -3.17 -9.05
N GLY A 466 6.62 -3.89 -8.06
CA GLY A 466 7.44 -4.37 -6.94
C GLY A 466 8.19 -5.68 -7.17
N GLY A 467 8.02 -6.30 -8.35
CA GLY A 467 8.82 -7.45 -8.75
C GLY A 467 10.31 -7.13 -8.87
N TYR A 468 10.68 -5.86 -9.04
CA TYR A 468 12.06 -5.36 -8.96
C TYR A 468 12.26 -4.57 -7.66
N LEU A 469 12.85 -5.22 -6.65
CA LEU A 469 12.94 -4.69 -5.29
C LEU A 469 13.57 -3.30 -5.18
N PRO A 470 14.59 -2.90 -5.96
CA PRO A 470 15.09 -1.53 -5.88
C PRO A 470 14.05 -0.46 -6.24
N ASN A 471 13.02 -0.77 -7.04
CA ASN A 471 11.92 0.17 -7.28
C ASN A 471 10.97 0.27 -6.07
N ARG A 472 10.66 -0.86 -5.43
CA ARG A 472 9.71 -0.96 -4.31
C ARG A 472 10.31 -1.76 -3.16
N PRO A 473 11.33 -1.23 -2.46
CA PRO A 473 11.89 -1.91 -1.30
C PRO A 473 10.83 -1.99 -0.20
N SER A 474 10.73 -3.14 0.47
CA SER A 474 9.77 -3.36 1.57
C SER A 474 10.38 -3.17 2.96
N MET A 475 11.71 -3.02 3.03
CA MET A 475 12.49 -2.91 4.26
C MET A 475 13.76 -2.10 4.00
N SER A 476 14.23 -1.42 5.04
CA SER A 476 15.59 -0.86 5.14
C SER A 476 16.25 -1.32 6.44
N ARG A 477 17.57 -1.52 6.40
CA ARG A 477 18.40 -2.18 7.42
C ARG A 477 19.36 -1.23 8.13
N ARG A 478 19.71 -0.11 7.51
CA ARG A 478 20.53 0.96 8.11
C ARG A 478 19.87 2.31 7.92
N LEU A 479 20.33 3.29 8.70
CA LEU A 479 19.98 4.70 8.54
C LEU A 479 20.89 5.33 7.48
N MET A 480 20.58 6.57 7.07
CA MET A 480 21.41 7.32 6.13
C MET A 480 22.85 7.41 6.67
N PRO A 481 23.88 7.04 5.87
CA PRO A 481 25.25 7.06 6.36
C PRO A 481 25.73 8.50 6.62
N GLU A 482 26.44 8.70 7.73
CA GLU A 482 26.99 10.01 8.10
C GLU A 482 28.33 10.26 7.40
N PRO A 483 28.65 11.51 7.00
CA PRO A 483 29.94 11.86 6.40
C PRO A 483 31.13 11.38 7.25
N GLY A 484 32.08 10.70 6.63
CA GLY A 484 33.27 10.14 7.28
C GLY A 484 33.09 8.76 7.91
N SER A 485 31.89 8.18 7.83
CA SER A 485 31.67 6.76 8.20
C SER A 485 32.15 5.80 7.09
N PRO A 486 32.50 4.54 7.43
CA PRO A 486 32.78 3.50 6.43
C PRO A 486 31.64 3.31 5.42
N GLU A 487 30.39 3.38 5.88
CA GLU A 487 29.19 3.23 5.04
C GLU A 487 29.03 4.40 4.06
N PHE A 488 29.46 5.61 4.44
CA PHE A 488 29.48 6.76 3.54
C PHE A 488 30.55 6.62 2.46
N GLU A 489 31.75 6.13 2.82
CA GLU A 489 32.80 5.84 1.84
C GLU A 489 32.40 4.68 0.91
N GLU A 490 31.67 3.68 1.40
CA GLU A 490 31.04 2.64 0.56
C GLU A 490 30.06 3.27 -0.42
N LEU A 491 29.10 4.10 0.04
CA LEU A 491 28.14 4.75 -0.85
C LEU A 491 28.82 5.62 -1.92
N LYS A 492 29.92 6.28 -1.55
CA LYS A 492 30.70 7.13 -2.46
C LYS A 492 31.49 6.34 -3.51
N THR A 493 32.09 5.21 -3.11
CA THR A 493 32.95 4.40 -4.00
C THR A 493 32.18 3.33 -4.77
N ASN A 494 31.09 2.83 -4.21
CA ASN A 494 30.19 1.85 -4.80
C ASN A 494 28.73 2.15 -4.42
N PRO A 495 28.08 3.10 -5.12
CA PRO A 495 26.70 3.51 -4.85
C PRO A 495 25.68 2.38 -4.90
N GLU A 496 25.87 1.38 -5.79
CA GLU A 496 24.95 0.25 -5.90
C GLU A 496 25.03 -0.65 -4.67
N LYS A 497 26.24 -1.00 -4.23
CA LYS A 497 26.40 -1.76 -2.97
C LYS A 497 25.89 -0.95 -1.79
N GLY A 498 26.14 0.37 -1.79
CA GLY A 498 25.59 1.29 -0.81
C GLY A 498 24.06 1.27 -0.74
N TYR A 499 23.40 1.23 -1.90
CA TYR A 499 21.95 1.12 -2.01
C TYR A 499 21.45 -0.24 -1.51
N LEU A 500 22.03 -1.34 -1.99
CA LEU A 500 21.60 -2.71 -1.69
C LEU A 500 21.85 -3.14 -0.24
N SER A 501 22.85 -2.54 0.40
CA SER A 501 23.15 -2.75 1.82
C SER A 501 22.22 -1.95 2.74
N THR A 502 21.55 -0.93 2.19
CA THR A 502 20.55 -0.14 2.90
C THR A 502 19.22 -0.86 2.94
#